data_AF-A0A2P6PNC3-F1
#
_entry.id   AF-A0A2P6PNC3-F1
#
_cell.length_a   1.000
_cell.length_b   1.000
_cell.length_c   1.000
_cell.angle_alpha   90.00
_cell.angle_beta   90.00
_cell.angle_gamma   90.00
#
_symmetry.space_group_name_H-M   'P 1'
#
loop_
_entity.id
_entity.type
_entity.pdbx_description
1 polymer ?
#
loop_
_entity_poly.entity_id
_entity_poly.type
_entity_poly.pdbx_seq_one_letter_code
_entity_poly.pdbx_strand_id
1 'polypeptide(L)'
;MFERNGVVGGRMATVNVSGEFFEAGASILHPKNFYAVNYTRLLNLTVNSPSDDSEGFGIWDGEKFIFKTLSVKSKLPFVNRIVSLANSLLLFVRYGYSLVRMDRFVETTVNSFLKYYESLKTRPVFESVDEMLKWAGLHNLTARTLAEELAESGLCPLLIQELVTVRTFLHKKFLSLTFSSIK
;
A
#
# COMPACT_ATOMS: atom_id res chain seq x y z
N MET A 1 13.89 -12.35 28.80
CA MET A 1 12.67 -11.82 28.14
C MET A 1 11.52 -12.74 28.52
N PHE A 2 10.36 -12.21 28.92
CA PHE A 2 9.18 -13.02 29.25
C PHE A 2 8.10 -12.80 28.19
N GLU A 3 7.58 -13.88 27.60
CA GLU A 3 6.50 -13.87 26.61
C GLU A 3 5.37 -14.80 27.11
N ARG A 4 4.12 -14.36 26.96
CA ARG A 4 2.94 -15.11 27.43
C ARG A 4 2.64 -16.29 26.51
N ASN A 5 2.86 -16.12 25.21
CA ASN A 5 2.58 -17.13 24.20
C ASN A 5 3.74 -18.12 24.03
N GLY A 6 3.44 -19.34 23.59
CA GLY A 6 4.47 -20.35 23.29
C GLY A 6 5.31 -20.06 22.04
N VAL A 7 5.01 -18.96 21.32
CA VAL A 7 5.65 -18.56 20.07
C VAL A 7 5.98 -17.08 20.14
N VAL A 8 7.20 -16.74 19.72
CA VAL A 8 7.67 -15.35 19.62
C VAL A 8 7.28 -14.74 18.27
N GLY A 9 7.19 -13.40 18.20
CA GLY A 9 6.89 -12.66 16.96
C GLY A 9 5.58 -11.87 16.98
N GLY A 10 4.67 -12.18 17.90
CA GLY A 10 3.44 -11.41 18.11
C GLY A 10 2.55 -11.36 16.87
N ARG A 11 2.38 -10.16 16.28
CA ARG A 11 1.57 -9.95 15.06
C ARG A 11 2.30 -10.35 13.76
N MET A 12 3.57 -10.74 13.84
CA MET A 12 4.28 -11.36 12.72
C MET A 12 4.24 -12.87 12.94
N ALA A 13 3.23 -13.51 12.37
CA ALA A 13 2.94 -14.92 12.61
C ALA A 13 2.68 -15.66 11.30
N THR A 14 3.10 -16.91 11.28
CA THR A 14 2.85 -17.86 10.18
C THR A 14 2.06 -19.02 10.74
N VAL A 15 1.04 -19.46 10.02
CA VAL A 15 0.20 -20.62 10.37
C VAL A 15 0.42 -21.72 9.36
N ASN A 16 0.45 -22.97 9.82
CA ASN A 16 0.49 -24.13 8.96
C ASN A 16 -0.94 -24.59 8.69
N VAL A 17 -1.33 -24.62 7.42
CA VAL A 17 -2.60 -25.16 6.96
C VAL A 17 -2.29 -26.27 5.95
N SER A 18 -2.58 -27.52 6.32
CA SER A 18 -2.41 -28.68 5.45
C SER A 18 -0.97 -28.90 4.94
N GLY A 19 0.05 -28.56 5.74
CA GLY A 19 1.46 -28.70 5.38
C GLY A 19 2.06 -27.45 4.73
N GLU A 20 1.23 -26.47 4.37
CA GLU A 20 1.63 -25.21 3.75
C GLU A 20 1.64 -24.07 4.78
N PHE A 21 2.64 -23.20 4.69
CA PHE A 21 2.81 -22.07 5.61
C PHE A 21 2.20 -20.79 5.03
N PHE A 22 1.31 -20.16 5.78
CA PHE A 22 0.63 -18.92 5.39
C PHE A 22 0.89 -17.81 6.41
N GLU A 23 1.06 -16.58 5.94
CA GLU A 23 1.20 -15.40 6.80
C GLU A 23 -0.17 -15.04 7.40
N ALA A 24 -0.29 -15.09 8.73
CA ALA A 24 -1.52 -14.78 9.46
C ALA A 24 -1.52 -13.36 10.06
N GLY A 25 -0.52 -12.55 9.72
CA GLY A 25 -0.36 -11.20 10.25
C GLY A 25 0.44 -10.31 9.29
N ALA A 26 1.58 -9.80 9.74
CA ALA A 26 2.44 -8.99 8.88
C ALA A 26 2.95 -9.79 7.66
N SER A 27 2.53 -9.37 6.47
CA SER A 27 2.79 -10.06 5.20
C SER A 27 3.55 -9.20 4.17
N ILE A 28 3.65 -7.89 4.40
CA ILE A 28 4.35 -6.98 3.50
C ILE A 28 5.28 -6.05 4.28
N LEU A 29 6.51 -5.97 3.79
CA LEU A 29 7.49 -5.00 4.21
C LEU A 29 7.66 -3.91 3.16
N HIS A 30 7.26 -2.68 3.49
CA HIS A 30 7.40 -1.56 2.57
C HIS A 30 8.88 -1.11 2.45
N PRO A 31 9.43 -0.89 1.24
CA PRO A 31 10.84 -0.56 1.05
C PRO A 31 11.26 0.79 1.66
N LYS A 32 10.31 1.71 1.86
CA LYS A 32 10.55 2.99 2.55
C LYS A 32 10.59 2.88 4.08
N ASN A 33 10.36 1.69 4.65
CA ASN A 33 10.64 1.43 6.06
C ASN A 33 12.12 1.06 6.22
N PHE A 34 12.99 2.07 6.30
CA PHE A 34 14.44 1.85 6.28
C PHE A 34 14.94 1.05 7.49
N TYR A 35 14.30 1.17 8.65
CA TYR A 35 14.68 0.36 9.82
C TYR A 35 14.44 -1.11 9.56
N ALA A 36 13.22 -1.49 9.17
CA ALA A 36 12.90 -2.89 8.95
C ALA A 36 13.72 -3.49 7.81
N VAL A 37 13.92 -2.76 6.71
CA VAL A 37 14.77 -3.20 5.59
C VAL A 37 16.24 -3.33 5.99
N ASN A 38 16.77 -2.45 6.84
CA ASN A 38 18.13 -2.61 7.34
C ASN A 38 18.25 -3.81 8.28
N TYR A 39 17.25 -4.06 9.13
CA TYR A 39 17.23 -5.26 9.97
C TYR A 39 17.24 -6.56 9.17
N THR A 40 16.49 -6.64 8.07
CA THR A 40 16.53 -7.86 7.23
C THR A 40 17.91 -8.08 6.63
N ARG A 41 18.62 -7.02 6.21
CA ARG A 41 20.00 -7.12 5.72
C ARG A 41 20.98 -7.52 6.81
N LEU A 42 20.88 -6.92 8.00
CA LEU A 42 21.75 -7.24 9.14
C LEU A 42 21.62 -8.71 9.56
N LEU A 43 20.42 -9.26 9.46
CA LEU A 43 20.12 -10.67 9.77
C LEU A 43 20.30 -11.60 8.57
N ASN A 44 20.78 -11.09 7.43
CA ASN A 44 20.97 -11.83 6.19
C ASN A 44 19.71 -12.60 5.73
N LEU A 45 18.54 -11.99 5.87
CA LEU A 45 17.26 -12.57 5.47
C LEU A 45 16.99 -12.30 3.98
N THR A 46 16.51 -13.33 3.29
CA THR A 46 16.07 -13.22 1.88
C THR A 46 14.69 -12.56 1.82
N VAL A 47 14.57 -11.50 1.01
CA VAL A 47 13.28 -10.88 0.72
C VAL A 47 12.70 -11.57 -0.50
N ASN A 48 11.62 -12.32 -0.31
CA ASN A 48 10.87 -12.89 -1.42
C ASN A 48 10.04 -11.80 -2.07
N SER A 49 10.21 -11.61 -3.38
CA SER A 49 9.28 -10.78 -4.14
C SER A 49 7.92 -11.48 -4.19
N PRO A 50 6.79 -10.73 -4.12
CA PRO A 50 5.49 -11.31 -4.37
C PRO A 50 5.52 -12.05 -5.71
N SER A 51 4.96 -13.26 -5.76
CA SER A 51 4.89 -14.05 -6.98
C SER A 51 4.13 -13.25 -8.05
N ASP A 52 4.70 -13.23 -9.26
CA ASP A 52 4.20 -12.50 -10.43
C ASP A 52 2.94 -13.15 -11.05
N ASP A 53 2.24 -13.98 -10.26
CA ASP A 53 0.98 -14.57 -10.67
C ASP A 53 -0.04 -13.44 -10.81
N SER A 54 -0.19 -13.02 -12.06
CA SER A 54 -1.04 -11.95 -12.54
C SER A 54 -2.51 -12.32 -12.38
N GLU A 55 -2.98 -12.41 -11.15
CA GLU A 55 -4.39 -12.56 -10.84
C GLU A 55 -5.10 -11.24 -11.12
N GLY A 56 -6.21 -11.29 -11.88
CA GLY A 56 -6.99 -10.10 -12.20
C GLY A 56 -7.38 -9.32 -10.95
N PHE A 57 -7.35 -7.99 -11.03
CA PHE A 57 -7.90 -7.11 -10.00
C PHE A 57 -9.41 -6.97 -10.20
N GLY A 58 -10.17 -6.93 -9.10
CA GLY A 58 -11.60 -6.67 -9.14
C GLY A 58 -12.08 -5.99 -7.87
N ILE A 59 -13.19 -5.27 -7.98
CA ILE A 59 -13.85 -4.58 -6.87
C ILE A 59 -15.20 -5.22 -6.64
N TRP A 60 -15.42 -5.66 -5.42
CA TRP A 60 -16.65 -6.30 -4.95
C TRP A 60 -17.37 -5.34 -4.00
N ASP A 61 -18.66 -5.09 -4.23
CA ASP A 61 -19.46 -4.17 -3.40
C ASP A 61 -20.16 -4.88 -2.22
N GLY A 62 -20.03 -6.20 -2.11
CA GLY A 62 -20.77 -7.03 -1.16
C GLY A 62 -21.71 -8.02 -1.84
N GLU A 63 -22.20 -7.69 -3.04
CA GLU A 63 -23.19 -8.47 -3.79
C GLU A 63 -22.73 -8.86 -5.20
N LYS A 64 -21.97 -7.98 -5.88
CA LYS A 64 -21.46 -8.20 -7.23
C LYS A 64 -20.10 -7.53 -7.46
N PHE A 65 -19.43 -7.97 -8.51
CA PHE A 65 -18.23 -7.27 -8.98
C PHE A 65 -18.63 -6.04 -9.80
N ILE A 66 -18.32 -4.86 -9.29
CA ILE A 66 -18.58 -3.58 -9.97
C ILE A 66 -17.44 -3.17 -10.91
N PHE A 67 -16.28 -3.83 -10.78
CA PHE A 67 -15.13 -3.65 -11.65
C PHE A 67 -14.27 -4.93 -11.70
N LYS A 68 -13.70 -5.23 -12.86
CA LYS A 68 -12.70 -6.28 -13.07
C LYS A 68 -11.71 -5.87 -14.15
N THR A 69 -10.42 -6.14 -13.94
CA THR A 69 -9.40 -6.04 -14.99
C THR A 69 -9.46 -7.25 -15.90
N LEU A 70 -9.10 -7.04 -17.16
CA LEU A 70 -8.81 -8.09 -18.12
C LEU A 70 -7.62 -8.91 -17.64
N SER A 71 -7.78 -10.22 -17.60
CA SER A 71 -6.74 -11.19 -17.25
C SER A 71 -6.59 -12.19 -18.38
N VAL A 72 -5.58 -11.98 -19.22
CA VAL A 72 -5.22 -12.89 -20.31
C VAL A 72 -3.77 -13.33 -20.08
N LYS A 73 -3.56 -14.62 -19.83
CA LYS A 73 -2.22 -15.20 -19.76
C LYS A 73 -1.79 -15.59 -21.19
N SER A 74 -0.95 -14.76 -21.81
CA SER A 74 -0.36 -15.06 -23.11
C SER A 74 1.16 -15.17 -22.99
N LYS A 75 1.76 -16.13 -23.72
CA LYS A 75 3.23 -16.24 -23.86
C LYS A 75 3.82 -15.11 -24.71
N LEU A 76 2.97 -14.34 -25.40
CA LEU A 76 3.39 -13.27 -26.29
C LEU A 76 3.45 -11.93 -25.53
N PRO A 77 4.63 -11.27 -25.45
CA PRO A 77 4.80 -10.07 -24.62
C PRO A 77 3.98 -8.87 -25.10
N PHE A 78 3.69 -8.78 -26.41
CA PHE A 78 2.86 -7.69 -26.94
C PHE A 78 1.40 -7.79 -26.48
N VAL A 79 0.85 -9.00 -26.34
CA VAL A 79 -0.53 -9.20 -25.84
C VAL A 79 -0.64 -8.71 -24.41
N ASN A 80 0.34 -9.05 -23.56
CA ASN A 80 0.37 -8.63 -22.17
C ASN A 80 0.48 -7.09 -22.06
N ARG A 81 1.24 -6.42 -22.94
CA ARG A 81 1.28 -4.96 -23.01
C ARG A 81 -0.07 -4.35 -23.40
N ILE A 82 -0.75 -4.89 -24.42
CA ILE A 82 -2.06 -4.40 -24.85
C ILE A 82 -3.09 -4.57 -23.71
N VAL A 83 -3.09 -5.72 -23.04
CA VAL A 83 -3.97 -5.98 -21.89
C VAL A 83 -3.69 -5.01 -20.74
N SER A 84 -2.42 -4.74 -20.45
CA SER A 84 -2.02 -3.75 -19.44
C SER A 84 -2.53 -2.35 -19.79
N LEU A 85 -2.33 -1.89 -21.03
CA LEU A 85 -2.82 -0.60 -21.50
C LEU A 85 -4.34 -0.51 -21.46
N ALA A 86 -5.05 -1.57 -21.85
CA ALA A 86 -6.49 -1.65 -21.76
C ALA A 86 -6.97 -1.55 -20.31
N ASN A 87 -6.31 -2.24 -19.37
CA ASN A 87 -6.61 -2.15 -17.95
C ASN A 87 -6.37 -0.74 -17.38
N SER A 88 -5.25 -0.10 -17.74
CA SER A 88 -4.97 1.28 -17.35
C SER A 88 -6.02 2.25 -17.91
N LEU A 89 -6.45 2.06 -19.16
CA LEU A 89 -7.52 2.86 -19.76
C LEU A 89 -8.86 2.63 -19.06
N LEU A 90 -9.22 1.39 -18.73
CA LEU A 90 -10.45 1.07 -17.99
C LEU A 90 -10.47 1.75 -16.62
N LEU A 91 -9.34 1.71 -15.89
CA LEU A 91 -9.19 2.42 -14.61
C LEU A 91 -9.27 3.93 -14.79
N PHE A 92 -8.64 4.48 -15.83
CA PHE A 92 -8.69 5.91 -16.13
C PHE A 92 -10.08 6.37 -16.54
N VAL A 93 -10.84 5.58 -17.30
CA VAL A 93 -12.23 5.90 -17.65
C VAL A 93 -13.11 5.92 -16.39
N ARG A 94 -12.86 5.02 -15.43
CA ARG A 94 -13.64 4.96 -14.18
C ARG A 94 -13.32 6.08 -13.19
N TYR A 95 -12.04 6.38 -12.98
CA TYR A 95 -11.58 7.28 -11.91
C TYR A 95 -10.94 8.58 -12.41
N GLY A 96 -10.58 8.64 -13.69
CA GLY A 96 -9.91 9.78 -14.30
C GLY A 96 -8.61 10.17 -13.60
N TYR A 97 -8.39 11.47 -13.50
CA TYR A 97 -7.26 12.07 -12.80
C TYR A 97 -7.22 11.78 -11.30
N SER A 98 -8.27 11.22 -10.72
CA SER A 98 -8.29 10.87 -9.29
C SER A 98 -7.22 9.84 -8.93
N LEU A 99 -6.80 8.97 -9.87
CA LEU A 99 -5.70 8.03 -9.66
C LEU A 99 -4.36 8.74 -9.51
N VAL A 100 -4.10 9.74 -10.36
CA VAL A 100 -2.87 10.55 -10.28
C VAL A 100 -2.85 11.38 -8.99
N ARG A 101 -4.01 11.91 -8.57
CA ARG A 101 -4.11 12.64 -7.29
C ARG A 101 -3.87 11.71 -6.10
N MET A 102 -4.41 10.49 -6.14
CA MET A 102 -4.14 9.48 -5.10
C MET A 102 -2.65 9.16 -5.01
N ASP A 103 -1.99 8.93 -6.14
CA ASP A 103 -0.56 8.64 -6.19
C ASP A 103 0.26 9.76 -5.55
N ARG A 104 -0.01 11.02 -5.95
CA ARG A 104 0.62 12.20 -5.35
C ARG A 104 0.32 12.37 -3.86
N PHE A 105 -0.90 12.06 -3.43
CA PHE A 105 -1.29 12.12 -2.01
C PHE A 105 -0.47 11.12 -1.17
N VAL A 106 -0.38 9.88 -1.64
CA VAL A 106 0.41 8.83 -0.98
C VAL A 106 1.90 9.19 -1.00
N GLU A 107 2.42 9.63 -2.14
CA GLU A 107 3.82 10.05 -2.27
C GLU A 107 4.15 11.19 -1.31
N THR A 108 3.34 12.24 -1.27
CA THR A 108 3.52 13.39 -0.37
C THR A 108 3.49 12.94 1.09
N THR A 109 2.54 12.07 1.45
CA THR A 109 2.41 11.53 2.81
C THR A 109 3.64 10.71 3.20
N VAL A 110 4.11 9.82 2.31
CA VAL A 110 5.31 9.01 2.54
C VAL A 110 6.55 9.90 2.64
N ASN A 111 6.69 10.92 1.79
CA ASN A 111 7.81 11.85 1.84
C ASN A 111 7.82 12.66 3.15
N SER A 112 6.65 13.11 3.63
CA SER A 112 6.49 13.72 4.95
C SER A 112 6.90 12.78 6.08
N PHE A 113 6.53 11.50 6.00
CA PHE A 113 6.97 10.49 6.96
C PHE A 113 8.48 10.23 6.90
N LEU A 114 9.08 10.28 5.71
CA LEU A 114 10.51 10.06 5.51
C LEU A 114 11.38 11.12 6.18
N LYS A 115 10.85 12.32 6.46
CA LYS A 115 11.54 13.36 7.24
C LYS A 115 12.01 12.83 8.61
N TYR A 116 11.32 11.86 9.20
CA TYR A 116 11.76 11.27 10.47
C TYR A 116 13.09 10.50 10.39
N TYR A 117 13.48 10.07 9.20
CA TYR A 117 14.76 9.42 8.95
C TYR A 117 15.90 10.40 8.68
N GLU A 118 15.62 11.70 8.62
CA GLU A 118 16.68 12.70 8.51
C GLU A 118 17.65 12.64 9.68
N SER A 119 18.87 13.11 9.44
CA SER A 119 19.93 13.07 10.45
C SER A 119 19.52 13.82 11.71
N LEU A 120 20.00 13.37 12.88
CA LEU A 120 19.79 14.07 14.15
C LEU A 120 20.37 15.49 14.17
N LYS A 121 21.23 15.85 13.20
CA LYS A 121 21.77 17.21 13.06
C LYS A 121 20.80 18.16 12.37
N THR A 122 19.95 17.64 11.49
CA THR A 122 18.99 18.43 10.69
C THR A 122 17.59 18.38 11.26
N ARG A 123 17.23 17.29 11.93
CA ARG A 123 15.94 17.12 12.59
C ARG A 123 15.92 17.88 13.92
N PRO A 124 14.93 18.75 14.16
CA PRO A 124 14.79 19.45 15.43
C PRO A 124 14.40 18.48 16.57
N VAL A 125 14.60 18.93 17.80
CA VAL A 125 14.07 18.28 19.01
C VAL A 125 12.71 18.89 19.29
N PHE A 126 11.72 18.06 19.56
CA PHE A 126 10.34 18.48 19.76
C PHE A 126 9.97 18.35 21.22
N GLU A 127 9.21 19.32 21.74
CA GLU A 127 8.67 19.28 23.10
C GLU A 127 7.37 18.48 23.18
N SER A 128 6.70 18.27 22.04
CA SER A 128 5.45 17.51 21.97
C SER A 128 5.30 16.71 20.67
N VAL A 129 4.44 15.69 20.70
CA VAL A 129 4.08 14.90 19.52
C VAL A 129 3.37 15.76 18.46
N ASP A 130 2.58 16.74 18.92
CA ASP A 130 1.87 17.68 18.05
C ASP A 130 2.84 18.52 17.21
N GLU A 131 3.87 19.08 17.85
CA GLU A 131 4.92 19.85 17.18
C GLU A 131 5.68 18.99 16.15
N MET A 132 6.03 17.76 16.54
CA MET A 132 6.67 16.78 15.65
C MET A 132 5.83 16.47 14.41
N LEU A 133 4.53 16.23 14.60
CA LEU A 133 3.59 15.94 13.50
C LEU A 133 3.39 17.15 12.58
N LYS A 134 3.35 18.37 13.14
CA LYS A 134 3.26 19.61 12.38
C LYS A 134 4.52 19.82 11.53
N TRP A 135 5.70 19.62 12.10
CA TRP A 135 6.97 19.72 11.36
C TRP A 135 7.07 18.70 10.21
N ALA A 136 6.65 17.46 10.46
CA ALA A 136 6.63 16.44 9.42
C ALA A 136 5.61 16.77 8.31
N GLY A 137 4.55 17.51 8.62
CA GLY A 137 3.42 17.76 7.72
C GLY A 137 2.39 16.63 7.76
N LEU A 138 2.27 15.95 8.90
CA LEU A 138 1.38 14.79 9.10
C LEU A 138 0.24 15.07 10.09
N HIS A 139 0.26 16.22 10.77
CA HIS A 139 -0.72 16.55 11.81
C HIS A 139 -2.18 16.39 11.34
N ASN A 140 -2.54 16.96 10.18
CA ASN A 140 -3.93 16.90 9.70
C ASN A 140 -4.38 15.46 9.40
N LEU A 141 -3.49 14.64 8.85
CA LEU A 141 -3.75 13.21 8.59
C LEU A 141 -4.04 12.42 9.87
N THR A 142 -3.61 12.91 11.04
CA THR A 142 -3.90 12.29 12.34
C THR A 142 -5.11 12.89 13.06
N ALA A 143 -5.54 14.08 12.65
CA ALA A 143 -6.62 14.82 13.30
C ALA A 143 -7.97 14.67 12.58
N ARG A 144 -7.97 14.20 11.33
CA ARG A 144 -9.14 14.12 10.46
C ARG A 144 -9.32 12.73 9.89
N THR A 145 -10.51 12.46 9.38
CA THR A 145 -10.78 11.17 8.75
C THR A 145 -10.10 11.09 7.38
N LEU A 146 -9.71 9.89 6.96
CA LEU A 146 -9.11 9.67 5.64
C LEU A 146 -10.04 10.16 4.51
N ALA A 147 -11.35 9.97 4.66
CA ALA A 147 -12.32 10.40 3.64
C ALA A 147 -12.30 11.92 3.41
N GLU A 148 -12.17 12.71 4.48
CA GLU A 148 -12.08 14.18 4.39
C GLU A 148 -10.77 14.62 3.71
N GLU A 149 -9.63 14.05 4.11
CA GLU A 149 -8.32 14.37 3.54
C GLU A 149 -8.23 14.03 2.05
N LEU A 150 -8.82 12.90 1.64
CA LEU A 150 -8.89 12.51 0.23
C LEU A 150 -9.84 13.42 -0.57
N ALA A 151 -10.97 13.82 0.01
CA ALA A 151 -11.91 14.74 -0.65
C ALA A 151 -11.27 16.11 -0.90
N GLU A 152 -10.57 16.67 0.09
CA GLU A 152 -9.83 17.93 -0.04
C GLU A 152 -8.67 17.84 -1.03
N SER A 153 -8.06 16.66 -1.15
CA SER A 153 -7.04 16.37 -2.18
C SER A 153 -7.63 16.27 -3.59
N GLY A 154 -8.94 16.48 -3.77
CA GLY A 154 -9.62 16.51 -5.07
C GLY A 154 -9.85 15.14 -5.68
N LEU A 155 -9.88 14.08 -4.87
CA LEU A 155 -10.25 12.75 -5.32
C LEU A 155 -11.76 12.68 -5.56
N CYS A 156 -12.16 11.87 -6.55
CA CYS A 156 -13.57 11.71 -6.85
C CYS A 156 -14.29 10.91 -5.74
N PRO A 157 -15.55 11.25 -5.40
CA PRO A 157 -16.30 10.55 -4.36
C PRO A 157 -16.41 9.04 -4.60
N LEU A 158 -16.51 8.61 -5.86
CA LEU A 158 -16.56 7.19 -6.24
C LEU A 158 -15.29 6.44 -5.79
N LEU A 159 -14.10 7.00 -6.07
CA LEU A 159 -12.84 6.39 -5.67
C LEU A 159 -12.71 6.33 -4.14
N ILE A 160 -13.12 7.39 -3.44
CA ILE A 160 -13.09 7.45 -1.97
C ILE A 160 -14.04 6.38 -1.40
N GLN A 161 -15.26 6.31 -1.90
CA GLN A 161 -16.25 5.34 -1.44
C GLN A 161 -15.75 3.91 -1.70
N GLU A 162 -15.23 3.61 -2.88
CA GLU A 162 -14.72 2.27 -3.20
C GLU A 162 -13.47 1.94 -2.39
N LEU A 163 -12.57 2.89 -2.11
CA LEU A 163 -11.43 2.66 -1.23
C LEU A 163 -11.87 2.34 0.21
N VAL A 164 -12.86 3.06 0.74
CA VAL A 164 -13.38 2.86 2.10
C VAL A 164 -14.24 1.59 2.20
N THR A 165 -15.02 1.29 1.15
CA THR A 165 -15.93 0.14 1.06
C THR A 165 -15.19 -1.15 0.81
N VAL A 166 -14.04 -1.09 0.13
CA VAL A 166 -13.07 -2.18 0.11
C VAL A 166 -12.44 -2.29 1.49
N ARG A 167 -13.22 -2.80 2.44
CA ARG A 167 -12.83 -3.25 3.76
C ARG A 167 -11.66 -4.20 3.58
N THR A 168 -10.45 -3.72 3.83
CA THR A 168 -9.28 -4.53 4.21
C THR A 168 -9.04 -5.82 3.40
N PHE A 169 -9.34 -5.82 2.09
CA PHE A 169 -9.02 -6.93 1.17
C PHE A 169 -8.24 -6.46 -0.07
N LEU A 170 -7.51 -5.36 0.07
CA LEU A 170 -6.58 -4.88 -0.95
C LEU A 170 -5.16 -4.91 -0.41
N HIS A 171 -4.58 -6.11 -0.31
CA HIS A 171 -3.20 -6.23 0.16
C HIS A 171 -2.13 -6.35 -0.92
N LYS A 172 -2.41 -6.44 -2.22
CA LYS A 172 -1.30 -6.62 -3.19
C LYS A 172 -1.31 -5.73 -4.43
N LYS A 173 -2.46 -5.32 -4.97
CA LYS A 173 -2.50 -4.85 -6.37
C LYS A 173 -2.98 -3.42 -6.63
N PHE A 174 -3.79 -2.81 -5.76
CA PHE A 174 -4.35 -1.47 -6.02
C PHE A 174 -3.27 -0.39 -6.06
N LEU A 175 -2.35 -0.41 -5.09
CA LEU A 175 -1.18 0.47 -5.09
C LEU A 175 -0.19 0.04 -6.19
N SER A 176 0.05 -1.25 -6.39
CA SER A 176 0.96 -1.68 -7.48
C SER A 176 0.50 -1.21 -8.88
N LEU A 177 -0.80 -1.10 -9.14
CA LEU A 177 -1.35 -0.64 -10.42
C LEU A 177 -1.24 0.88 -10.59
N THR A 178 -1.29 1.67 -9.52
CA THR A 178 -1.01 3.12 -9.60
C THR A 178 0.49 3.41 -9.71
N PHE A 179 1.32 2.69 -8.95
CA PHE A 179 2.76 2.93 -8.84
C PHE A 179 3.60 2.28 -9.96
N SER A 180 3.12 1.22 -10.62
CA SER A 180 3.86 0.57 -11.73
C SER A 180 3.62 1.21 -13.10
N SER A 181 2.63 2.10 -13.24
CA SER A 181 2.34 2.76 -14.52
C SER A 181 3.15 4.06 -14.74
N ILE A 182 4.00 4.45 -13.77
CA ILE A 182 4.84 5.67 -13.80
C ILE A 182 6.34 5.31 -13.73
N LYS A 183 6.73 4.11 -14.16
CA LYS A 183 8.12 3.75 -14.45
C LYS A 183 8.27 3.20 -15.86
#